data_AF-A0A1B6HKT1-F1
#
_entry.id   AF-A0A1B6HKT1-F1
#
_cell.length_a   1.000
_cell.length_b   1.000
_cell.length_c   1.000
_cell.angle_alpha   90.00
_cell.angle_beta   90.00
_cell.angle_gamma   90.00
#
_symmetry.space_group_name_H-M   'P 1'
#
loop_
_entity.id
_entity.type
_entity.pdbx_description
1 polymer ?
#
loop_
_entity_poly.entity_id
_entity_poly.type
_entity_poly.pdbx_seq_one_letter_code
_entity_poly.pdbx_strand_id
1 'polypeptide(L)'
;PEKIAGLESAGPEPRGADSTRTPLSTLPTPPSSENQAPGQQPKSSSVGAPGADAEDVLHYLKTVLGFTIMHRGNTIRLRSIYSFCEDDVFEIEVSNNKLVLKHTDYLGEW
;
A
#
# COMPACT_ATOMS: atom_id res chain seq x y z
N PRO A 1 9.77 -34.33 -47.48
CA PRO A 1 8.36 -33.90 -47.63
C PRO A 1 7.92 -33.13 -46.38
N GLU A 2 8.19 -31.81 -46.29
CA GLU A 2 7.38 -30.73 -46.88
C GLU A 2 5.94 -30.76 -46.36
N LYS A 3 5.42 -29.73 -45.67
CA LYS A 3 5.41 -28.33 -46.06
C LYS A 3 5.47 -27.37 -44.87
N ILE A 4 6.30 -26.36 -45.04
CA ILE A 4 6.23 -25.04 -44.40
C ILE A 4 5.64 -24.13 -45.48
N ALA A 5 4.62 -23.35 -45.16
CA ALA A 5 4.11 -22.23 -45.97
C ALA A 5 3.27 -21.37 -45.02
N GLY A 6 3.35 -20.06 -44.94
CA GLY A 6 4.03 -18.98 -45.66
C GLY A 6 3.36 -17.71 -45.09
N LEU A 7 4.12 -16.79 -44.49
CA LEU A 7 4.74 -15.62 -45.10
C LEU A 7 3.77 -14.61 -45.72
N GLU A 8 4.16 -13.34 -45.52
CA GLU A 8 3.70 -12.08 -46.13
C GLU A 8 2.68 -11.25 -45.32
N SER A 9 2.85 -9.94 -45.12
CA SER A 9 3.93 -9.00 -45.45
C SER A 9 3.66 -7.65 -44.75
N ALA A 10 4.74 -6.93 -44.46
CA ALA A 10 4.95 -5.46 -44.48
C ALA A 10 3.76 -4.51 -44.21
N GLY A 11 3.84 -3.58 -43.27
CA GLY A 11 4.67 -2.37 -43.40
C GLY A 11 3.81 -1.09 -43.19
N PRO A 12 4.39 0.12 -43.20
CA PRO A 12 4.37 1.03 -42.05
C PRO A 12 3.53 2.30 -42.23
N GLU A 13 3.14 2.98 -41.13
CA GLU A 13 2.96 4.44 -41.13
C GLU A 13 3.29 5.03 -39.74
N PRO A 14 4.37 5.84 -39.64
CA PRO A 14 4.58 6.79 -38.55
C PRO A 14 3.99 8.14 -38.96
N ARG A 15 3.12 8.72 -38.14
CA ARG A 15 2.61 10.08 -38.37
C ARG A 15 2.89 10.98 -37.18
N GLY A 16 3.69 12.01 -37.44
CA GLY A 16 3.54 13.31 -36.81
C GLY A 16 4.49 13.61 -35.67
N ALA A 17 5.75 13.92 -35.99
CA ALA A 17 6.44 14.99 -35.28
C ALA A 17 6.00 16.31 -35.93
N ASP A 18 5.33 17.19 -35.19
CA ASP A 18 5.39 18.62 -35.48
C ASP A 18 5.53 19.38 -34.16
N SER A 19 6.76 19.88 -33.98
CA SER A 19 7.10 20.86 -32.95
C SER A 19 6.60 22.22 -33.40
N THR A 20 5.35 22.56 -33.06
CA THR A 20 4.90 23.94 -33.14
C THR A 20 5.08 24.62 -31.79
N ARG A 21 6.22 25.30 -31.67
CA ARG A 21 6.59 26.24 -30.60
C ARG A 21 5.80 27.54 -30.81
N THR A 22 4.93 27.90 -29.86
CA THR A 22 4.22 29.18 -29.85
C THR A 22 4.21 29.74 -28.41
N PRO A 23 4.38 31.06 -28.20
CA PRO A 23 5.22 31.61 -27.13
C PRO A 23 4.51 31.88 -25.80
N LEU A 24 5.38 32.01 -24.79
CA LEU A 24 5.18 32.54 -23.44
C LEU A 24 4.23 33.77 -23.42
N SER A 25 3.07 33.61 -22.78
CA SER A 25 2.20 34.73 -22.38
C SER A 25 2.18 34.83 -20.85
N THR A 26 3.02 35.74 -20.37
CA THR A 26 2.87 36.67 -19.23
C THR A 26 1.98 36.26 -18.05
N LEU A 27 2.65 36.11 -16.89
CA LEU A 27 2.12 36.20 -15.53
C LEU A 27 1.08 37.32 -15.33
N PRO A 28 -0.03 37.07 -14.63
CA PRO A 28 -0.64 38.08 -13.77
C PRO A 28 -0.04 38.01 -12.35
N THR A 29 0.57 39.11 -11.93
CA THR A 29 1.06 39.39 -10.58
C THR A 29 -0.07 39.24 -9.54
N PRO A 30 0.19 38.71 -8.32
CA PRO A 30 -0.81 38.66 -7.26
C PRO A 30 -1.14 40.08 -6.74
N PRO A 31 -2.36 40.36 -6.30
CA PRO A 31 -2.60 41.51 -5.43
C PRO A 31 -1.95 41.24 -4.07
N SER A 32 -0.89 41.98 -3.75
CA SER A 32 -0.49 42.23 -2.37
C SER A 32 -1.48 43.20 -1.75
N SER A 33 -2.12 42.77 -0.65
CA SER A 33 -2.47 43.57 0.54
C SER A 33 -3.21 42.63 1.48
N GLU A 34 -2.55 42.17 2.53
CA GLU A 34 -2.56 42.82 3.85
C GLU A 34 -3.68 42.23 4.70
N ASN A 35 -3.30 41.23 5.50
CA ASN A 35 -3.88 40.99 6.82
C ASN A 35 -2.83 40.24 7.65
N GLN A 36 -2.00 41.00 8.36
CA GLN A 36 -1.28 40.49 9.52
C GLN A 36 -2.28 40.36 10.67
N ALA A 37 -2.48 39.15 11.16
CA ALA A 37 -2.84 38.89 12.54
C ALA A 37 -1.98 37.72 13.07
N PRO A 38 -1.53 37.77 14.33
CA PRO A 38 -0.31 37.11 14.77
C PRO A 38 -0.54 35.67 15.22
N GLY A 39 0.43 34.81 14.90
CA GLY A 39 0.70 33.60 15.68
C GLY A 39 -0.17 32.39 15.37
N GLN A 40 0.20 31.64 14.34
CA GLN A 40 0.05 30.18 14.40
C GLN A 40 1.42 29.56 14.16
N GLN A 41 2.13 29.30 15.27
CA GLN A 41 3.12 28.23 15.30
C GLN A 41 2.46 26.97 14.71
N PRO A 42 3.13 26.17 13.87
CA PRO A 42 2.87 24.74 13.89
C PRO A 42 3.39 24.19 15.24
N LYS A 43 2.62 24.40 16.31
CA LYS A 43 2.43 23.41 17.37
C LYS A 43 1.42 22.44 16.77
N SER A 44 1.70 21.18 16.55
CA SER A 44 2.23 20.26 17.52
C SER A 44 2.98 19.14 16.81
N SER A 45 4.23 18.90 17.20
CA SER A 45 4.70 17.54 17.39
C SER A 45 3.72 16.87 18.36
N SER A 46 2.67 16.25 17.82
CA SER A 46 1.84 15.33 18.56
C SER A 46 2.79 14.22 18.99
N VAL A 47 3.18 14.24 20.25
CA VAL A 47 3.69 13.05 20.92
C VAL A 47 2.62 11.99 20.66
N GLY A 48 2.93 11.08 19.74
CA GLY A 48 2.00 10.06 19.27
C GLY A 48 1.44 9.34 20.49
N ALA A 49 0.12 9.23 20.55
CA ALA A 49 -0.49 8.31 21.50
C ALA A 49 0.20 6.94 21.29
N PRO A 50 0.62 6.24 22.35
CA PRO A 50 1.46 5.03 22.26
C PRO A 50 0.84 3.83 21.52
N GLY A 51 -0.25 4.02 20.76
CA GLY A 51 -0.87 3.03 19.88
C GLY A 51 -0.97 3.44 18.40
N ALA A 52 -0.71 4.70 18.02
CA ALA A 52 -0.81 5.12 16.61
C ALA A 52 0.24 4.40 15.74
N ASP A 53 1.46 4.27 16.26
CA ASP A 53 2.57 3.62 15.54
C ASP A 53 2.33 2.12 15.33
N ALA A 54 1.66 1.44 16.26
CA ALA A 54 1.41 0.01 16.16
C ALA A 54 0.37 -0.31 15.09
N GLU A 55 -0.73 0.46 15.05
CA GLU A 55 -1.78 0.27 14.05
C GLU A 55 -1.28 0.55 12.62
N ASP A 56 -0.45 1.58 12.44
CA ASP A 56 0.17 1.88 11.14
C ASP A 56 1.09 0.74 10.66
N VAL A 57 1.86 0.15 11.57
CA VAL A 57 2.70 -1.02 11.28
C VAL A 57 1.84 -2.23 10.92
N LEU A 58 0.76 -2.51 11.67
CA LEU A 58 -0.14 -3.63 11.37
C LEU A 58 -0.84 -3.45 10.02
N HIS A 59 -1.25 -2.22 9.69
CA HIS A 59 -1.83 -1.90 8.40
C HIS A 59 -0.83 -2.13 7.26
N TYR A 60 0.42 -1.67 7.42
CA TYR A 60 1.48 -1.90 6.44
C TYR A 60 1.77 -3.41 6.26
N LEU A 61 1.89 -4.16 7.36
CA LEU A 61 2.11 -5.60 7.32
C LEU A 61 0.96 -6.34 6.65
N LYS A 62 -0.28 -5.86 6.79
CA LYS A 62 -1.42 -6.41 6.06
C LYS A 62 -1.25 -6.27 4.56
N THR A 63 -0.81 -5.12 4.07
CA THR A 63 -0.58 -4.89 2.64
C THR A 63 0.55 -5.75 2.09
N VAL A 64 1.63 -5.94 2.86
CA VAL A 64 2.82 -6.67 2.40
C VAL A 64 2.66 -8.19 2.51
N LEU A 65 2.14 -8.68 3.64
CA LEU A 65 2.06 -10.10 3.95
C LEU A 65 0.73 -10.74 3.51
N GLY A 66 -0.30 -9.94 3.26
CA GLY A 66 -1.64 -10.46 2.98
C GLY A 66 -2.32 -11.07 4.21
N PHE A 67 -1.92 -10.66 5.42
CA PHE A 67 -2.54 -11.09 6.67
C PHE A 67 -3.08 -9.91 7.46
N THR A 68 -4.32 -10.01 7.92
CA THR A 68 -4.80 -9.18 9.02
C THR A 68 -4.20 -9.74 10.30
N ILE A 69 -3.40 -8.92 10.99
CA ILE A 69 -2.70 -9.28 12.22
C ILE A 69 -3.45 -8.67 13.39
N MET A 70 -3.88 -9.51 14.34
CA MET A 70 -4.56 -9.10 15.56
C MET A 70 -3.76 -9.58 16.77
N HIS A 71 -3.65 -8.74 17.79
CA HIS A 71 -2.89 -9.05 19.00
C HIS A 71 -3.81 -9.07 20.22
N ARG A 72 -3.81 -10.16 20.97
CA ARG A 72 -4.55 -10.29 22.23
C ARG A 72 -3.69 -10.98 23.29
N GLY A 73 -3.18 -10.20 24.25
CA GLY A 73 -2.33 -10.72 25.32
C GLY A 73 -1.00 -11.26 24.79
N ASN A 74 -0.79 -12.58 24.87
CA ASN A 74 0.39 -13.25 24.33
C ASN A 74 0.10 -13.99 23.02
N THR A 75 -1.08 -13.78 22.44
CA THR A 75 -1.50 -14.46 21.22
C THR A 75 -1.58 -13.48 20.06
N ILE A 76 -0.93 -13.86 18.96
CA ILE A 76 -1.03 -13.20 17.66
C ILE A 76 -1.95 -14.06 16.80
N ARG A 77 -3.02 -13.45 16.31
CA ARG A 77 -3.94 -14.04 15.34
C ARG A 77 -3.64 -13.51 13.96
N LEU A 78 -3.45 -14.43 13.01
CA LEU A 78 -3.21 -14.12 11.61
C LEU A 78 -4.39 -14.63 10.79
N ARG A 79 -5.14 -13.73 10.15
CA ARG A 79 -6.19 -14.08 9.19
C ARG A 79 -5.76 -13.69 7.80
N SER A 80 -5.74 -14.64 6.87
CA SER A 80 -5.40 -14.34 5.47
C SER A 80 -6.42 -13.39 4.87
N ILE A 81 -6.01 -12.50 3.97
CA ILE A 81 -6.96 -11.72 3.15
C ILE A 81 -7.74 -12.61 2.18
N TYR A 82 -7.32 -13.87 2.01
CA TYR A 82 -7.97 -14.89 1.19
C TYR A 82 -8.75 -15.93 2.02
N SER A 83 -8.86 -15.74 3.34
CA SER A 83 -9.67 -16.59 4.21
C SER A 83 -11.14 -16.58 3.75
N PHE A 84 -11.81 -17.74 3.76
CA PHE A 84 -13.21 -17.86 3.35
C PHE A 84 -14.17 -17.42 4.46
N CYS A 85 -13.79 -17.67 5.72
CA CYS A 85 -14.56 -17.28 6.89
C CYS A 85 -13.69 -16.54 7.93
N GLU A 86 -14.34 -15.94 8.93
CA GLU A 86 -13.64 -15.18 9.96
C GLU A 86 -12.82 -16.05 10.92
N ASP A 87 -13.15 -17.34 10.99
CA ASP A 87 -12.54 -18.33 11.86
C ASP A 87 -11.33 -19.05 11.19
N ASP A 88 -11.08 -18.80 9.91
CA ASP A 88 -9.91 -19.28 9.17
C ASP A 88 -8.64 -18.51 9.59
N VAL A 89 -8.18 -18.80 10.79
CA VAL A 89 -7.07 -18.09 11.44
C VAL A 89 -5.96 -19.04 11.86
N PHE A 90 -4.73 -18.53 11.78
CA PHE A 90 -3.59 -19.10 12.49
C PHE A 90 -3.42 -18.38 13.82
N GLU A 91 -3.20 -19.14 14.88
CA GLU A 91 -2.92 -18.60 16.21
C GLU A 91 -1.48 -18.90 16.60
N ILE A 92 -0.72 -17.86 16.96
CA ILE A 92 0.65 -17.97 17.42
C ILE A 92 0.70 -17.47 18.86
N GLU A 93 1.13 -18.33 19.77
CA GLU A 93 1.41 -17.96 21.15
C GLU A 93 2.86 -17.57 21.33
N VAL A 94 3.10 -16.42 21.94
CA VAL A 94 4.43 -15.93 22.32
C VAL A 94 4.68 -16.32 23.77
N SER A 95 5.51 -17.33 23.98
CA SER A 95 5.86 -17.84 25.31
C SER A 95 7.35 -18.12 25.42
N ASN A 96 8.00 -17.63 26.48
CA ASN A 96 9.44 -17.84 26.73
C ASN A 96 10.34 -17.45 25.54
N ASN A 97 10.06 -16.30 24.92
CA ASN A 97 10.73 -15.82 23.69
C ASN A 97 10.67 -16.80 22.51
N LYS A 98 9.70 -17.73 22.51
CA LYS A 98 9.42 -18.63 21.40
C LYS A 98 8.06 -18.31 20.83
N LEU A 99 7.95 -18.49 19.52
CA LEU A 99 6.68 -18.48 18.79
C LEU A 99 6.20 -19.93 18.70
N VAL A 100 5.03 -20.20 19.27
CA VAL A 100 4.41 -21.53 19.26
C VAL A 100 3.13 -21.42 18.43
N LEU A 101 3.09 -22.10 17.29
CA LEU A 101 1.88 -22.20 16.49
C LEU A 101 0.87 -23.08 17.24
N LYS A 102 -0.30 -22.54 17.56
CA LYS A 102 -1.40 -23.27 18.19
C LYS A 102 -2.18 -24.02 17.12
N HIS A 103 -2.73 -25.16 17.52
CA HIS A 103 -3.67 -25.88 16.69
C HIS A 103 -4.96 -25.07 16.54
N THR A 104 -5.39 -24.84 15.30
CA THR A 104 -6.70 -24.31 14.94
C THR A 104 -7.35 -25.28 13.97
N ASP A 105 -8.68 -25.26 13.85
CA ASP A 105 -9.38 -26.13 12.89
C ASP A 105 -8.86 -25.89 11.47
N TYR A 106 -8.66 -24.61 11.12
CA TYR A 106 -8.04 -24.20 9.87
C TYR A 106 -6.64 -24.80 9.67
N LEU A 107 -5.76 -24.76 10.69
CA LEU A 107 -4.43 -25.37 10.57
C LEU A 107 -4.49 -26.89 10.38
N GLY A 108 -5.50 -27.57 10.95
CA GLY A 108 -5.66 -29.01 10.80
C GLY A 108 -6.02 -29.47 9.38
N GLU A 109 -6.49 -28.56 8.53
CA GLU A 109 -6.85 -28.83 7.13
C GLU A 109 -5.66 -28.73 6.16
N TRP A 110 -4.50 -28.22 6.59
CA TRP A 110 -3.31 -27.98 5.76
C TRP A 110 -2.09 -28.80 6.23
#